data_AF-A0A432H0Y1-F1
#
_entry.id   AF-A0A432H0Y1-F1
#
_cell.length_a   1.000
_cell.length_b   1.000
_cell.length_c   1.000
_cell.angle_alpha   90.00
_cell.angle_beta   90.00
_cell.angle_gamma   90.00
#
_symmetry.space_group_name_H-M   'P 1'
#
loop_
_entity.id
_entity.type
_entity.pdbx_description
1 polymer ?
#
loop_
_entity_poly.entity_id
_entity_poly.type
_entity_poly.pdbx_seq_one_letter_code
_entity_poly.pdbx_strand_id
1 'polypeptide(L)'
;MGQAFTMPSGRHRFDPITGRKLAMSHAIRSLPASSLCTPLEWGIGARAAAVVKLSLQKQASLLCLVSIFLLCGVSDAGEAPLLSDISRAKVQLASAIQQDRFDEASRAVDALILDGSKKAIEAVVQIGLGGNSYAIERYIGSKLVGLKPGAGFERVCQLATRDKRISARVILTLVLSSRPERDAYTAVLTNLYDSEDAVALTAIEALAKKDDLGAVDHLIEALARQEKVGRSGTLLAYEIRKCLLKLVGEDFRVAADWRNFWAPRKKDYVRPDPSERKEGMTSVRRDPPAFFGMEVAAKNVLFLLDVSGSMEVVDDLPEDPGDAPGGGGGTDVGNPDGSPKPTPTPAQQESRQRIRRVQNELIRTIEKLPGDVRFNIITFNHEVHAMSKNLVLASARRKREAIQYVRKFNAQGETWTDHALREAFGAANLKAIFLLSDGAPRRDNKLLDTVPILRWVREANRFRRIRVNTVGFEQAGRKLRVFMRSLAVQNNGQYIELR
;
A
#
# COMPACT_ATOMS: atom_id res chain seq x y z
N MET A 1 32.70 41.53 -37.93
CA MET A 1 33.77 41.07 -38.86
C MET A 1 35.11 41.38 -38.22
N GLY A 2 36.15 40.53 -38.36
CA GLY A 2 37.44 40.64 -37.64
C GLY A 2 37.27 40.27 -36.15
N GLN A 3 37.77 39.19 -35.55
CA GLN A 3 39.03 38.41 -35.63
C GLN A 3 40.29 39.05 -35.00
N ALA A 4 40.77 38.32 -33.98
CA ALA A 4 42.17 38.04 -33.60
C ALA A 4 43.10 39.17 -33.12
N PHE A 5 43.74 38.91 -31.98
CA PHE A 5 45.06 39.45 -31.60
C PHE A 5 45.90 38.33 -30.97
N THR A 6 47.22 38.40 -31.09
CA THR A 6 48.17 37.31 -30.79
C THR A 6 49.03 37.56 -29.55
N MET A 7 49.63 36.49 -29.00
CA MET A 7 50.65 36.55 -27.92
C MET A 7 52.02 37.02 -28.46
N PRO A 8 53.01 37.30 -27.58
CA PRO A 8 54.06 36.27 -27.34
C PRO A 8 54.82 36.31 -25.98
N SER A 9 55.43 35.16 -25.62
CA SER A 9 56.70 34.98 -24.84
C SER A 9 56.83 35.44 -23.36
N GLY A 10 57.71 34.86 -22.51
CA GLY A 10 58.41 33.56 -22.66
C GLY A 10 59.64 33.28 -21.75
N ARG A 11 59.63 32.11 -21.08
CA ARG A 11 60.77 31.21 -20.66
C ARG A 11 61.70 31.55 -19.46
N HIS A 12 62.31 30.44 -18.98
CA HIS A 12 63.53 30.23 -18.14
C HIS A 12 63.34 29.96 -16.62
N ARG A 13 64.01 28.98 -15.96
CA ARG A 13 64.70 27.71 -16.35
C ARG A 13 65.06 26.87 -15.07
N PHE A 14 64.98 25.52 -15.12
CA PHE A 14 65.75 24.43 -14.43
C PHE A 14 65.96 24.46 -12.87
N ASP A 15 65.69 23.40 -12.06
CA ASP A 15 66.26 22.01 -11.90
C ASP A 15 67.54 21.95 -10.99
N PRO A 16 68.01 20.80 -10.41
CA PRO A 16 67.41 19.45 -10.15
C PRO A 16 67.81 18.77 -8.78
N ILE A 17 67.33 17.51 -8.51
CA ILE A 17 67.95 16.42 -7.69
C ILE A 17 68.12 16.65 -6.13
N THR A 18 68.02 15.71 -5.16
CA THR A 18 68.03 14.22 -4.98
C THR A 18 67.06 13.83 -3.82
N GLY A 19 66.67 12.59 -3.48
CA GLY A 19 66.70 11.28 -4.16
C GLY A 19 67.47 10.11 -3.48
N ARG A 20 66.88 9.37 -2.50
CA ARG A 20 67.39 8.02 -2.08
C ARG A 20 66.31 7.04 -1.54
N LYS A 21 66.59 5.73 -1.69
CA LYS A 21 65.83 4.55 -1.21
C LYS A 21 66.74 3.62 -0.38
N LEU A 22 66.16 2.67 0.37
CA LEU A 22 66.48 1.22 0.47
C LEU A 22 65.34 0.59 1.35
N ALA A 23 64.77 -0.63 1.19
CA ALA A 23 65.12 -1.92 0.56
C ALA A 23 66.14 -2.76 1.38
N MET A 24 66.09 -4.11 1.48
CA MET A 24 65.33 -5.15 0.72
C MET A 24 65.35 -6.55 1.42
N SER A 25 64.71 -7.58 0.81
CA SER A 25 65.01 -9.05 0.94
C SER A 25 64.60 -9.81 2.23
N HIS A 26 64.32 -11.15 2.29
CA HIS A 26 64.05 -12.29 1.35
C HIS A 26 63.71 -13.58 2.20
N ALA A 27 63.29 -14.79 1.74
CA ALA A 27 62.75 -15.34 0.47
C ALA A 27 62.29 -16.85 0.56
N ILE A 28 61.22 -17.22 -0.18
CA ILE A 28 61.05 -18.47 -1.02
C ILE A 28 60.80 -19.88 -0.38
N ARG A 29 59.92 -20.68 -1.06
CA ARG A 29 59.63 -22.16 -0.97
C ARG A 29 58.88 -22.68 0.29
N SER A 30 58.11 -23.78 0.27
CA SER A 30 57.59 -24.69 -0.80
C SER A 30 56.38 -25.54 -0.33
N LEU A 31 55.59 -26.12 -1.26
CA LEU A 31 54.57 -27.16 -0.99
C LEU A 31 55.21 -28.56 -0.75
N PRO A 32 54.51 -29.48 -0.06
CA PRO A 32 53.74 -30.52 -0.75
C PRO A 32 52.32 -30.73 -0.16
N ALA A 33 51.67 -31.89 -0.37
CA ALA A 33 50.20 -32.03 -0.33
C ALA A 33 49.65 -33.21 0.49
N SER A 34 48.31 -33.26 0.55
CA SER A 34 47.40 -34.43 0.69
C SER A 34 46.67 -34.71 2.02
N SER A 35 45.45 -35.22 1.86
CA SER A 35 44.55 -35.91 2.82
C SER A 35 44.24 -35.27 4.19
N LEU A 36 42.98 -34.83 4.37
CA LEU A 36 41.95 -35.66 5.02
C LEU A 36 40.52 -35.10 4.80
N CYS A 37 39.51 -35.82 5.28
CA CYS A 37 38.10 -35.68 4.87
C CYS A 37 37.24 -34.67 5.67
N THR A 38 36.08 -34.37 5.09
CA THR A 38 34.81 -33.89 5.70
C THR A 38 34.73 -32.44 6.25
N PRO A 39 33.53 -31.81 6.26
CA PRO A 39 33.37 -30.37 6.52
C PRO A 39 32.88 -30.01 7.93
N LEU A 40 33.49 -28.99 8.52
CA LEU A 40 33.06 -28.21 9.69
C LEU A 40 33.40 -26.74 9.39
N GLU A 41 32.68 -25.69 9.83
CA GLU A 41 31.42 -25.62 10.60
C GLU A 41 30.81 -24.18 10.50
N TRP A 42 29.74 -23.91 11.25
CA TRP A 42 29.09 -22.61 11.56
C TRP A 42 28.17 -22.02 10.48
N GLY A 43 26.96 -21.52 10.82
CA GLY A 43 26.37 -21.43 12.16
C GLY A 43 24.99 -20.75 12.24
N ILE A 44 24.13 -20.92 11.21
CA ILE A 44 22.82 -20.23 11.12
C ILE A 44 21.75 -20.91 12.00
N GLY A 45 21.99 -20.96 13.31
CA GLY A 45 21.04 -21.45 14.32
C GLY A 45 20.81 -20.48 15.50
N ALA A 46 21.86 -19.78 15.93
CA ALA A 46 21.83 -19.01 17.19
C ALA A 46 20.88 -17.80 17.20
N ARG A 47 20.67 -17.12 16.05
CA ARG A 47 19.91 -15.85 16.01
C ARG A 47 18.39 -16.00 16.02
N ALA A 48 17.84 -17.12 15.60
CA ALA A 48 16.39 -17.37 15.73
C ALA A 48 16.01 -17.69 17.19
N ALA A 49 16.79 -18.57 17.84
CA ALA A 49 16.55 -19.00 19.22
C ALA A 49 16.61 -17.83 20.23
N ALA A 50 17.51 -16.86 20.02
CA ALA A 50 17.65 -15.69 20.90
C ALA A 50 16.38 -14.82 20.97
N VAL A 51 15.71 -14.59 19.84
CA VAL A 51 14.48 -13.78 19.78
C VAL A 51 13.31 -14.51 20.46
N VAL A 52 13.22 -15.83 20.28
CA VAL A 52 12.19 -16.66 20.95
C VAL A 52 12.40 -16.70 22.46
N LYS A 53 13.65 -16.86 22.94
CA LYS A 53 13.94 -16.83 24.39
C LYS A 53 13.63 -15.49 25.04
N LEU A 54 13.93 -14.35 24.41
CA LEU A 54 13.56 -13.03 24.95
C LEU A 54 12.03 -12.81 25.00
N SER A 55 11.27 -13.44 24.11
CA SER A 55 9.80 -13.41 24.15
C SER A 55 9.26 -14.19 25.35
N LEU A 56 9.72 -15.43 25.54
CA LEU A 56 9.32 -16.30 26.66
C LEU A 56 9.72 -15.69 28.02
N GLN A 57 10.92 -15.13 28.13
CA GLN A 57 11.39 -14.55 29.39
C GLN A 57 10.64 -13.27 29.78
N LYS A 58 10.00 -12.56 28.82
CA LYS A 58 9.06 -11.46 29.12
C LYS A 58 7.65 -11.94 29.45
N GLN A 59 7.25 -13.15 29.06
CA GLN A 59 5.98 -13.75 29.50
C GLN A 59 6.08 -14.30 30.94
N ALA A 60 7.25 -14.80 31.35
CA ALA A 60 7.49 -15.28 32.72
C ALA A 60 7.20 -14.22 33.80
N SER A 61 7.55 -12.94 33.57
CA SER A 61 7.27 -11.86 34.51
C SER A 61 5.78 -11.49 34.65
N LEU A 62 4.89 -11.99 33.78
CA LEU A 62 3.45 -11.77 33.89
C LEU A 62 2.75 -12.81 34.78
N LEU A 63 3.38 -13.98 34.97
CA LEU A 63 2.82 -15.09 35.76
C LEU A 63 3.00 -14.94 37.28
N CYS A 64 3.85 -14.02 37.74
CA CYS A 64 4.15 -13.84 39.17
C CYS A 64 3.24 -12.83 39.89
N LEU A 65 2.35 -12.13 39.17
CA LEU A 65 1.47 -11.08 39.71
C LEU A 65 -0.01 -11.50 39.86
N VAL A 66 -0.32 -12.78 39.63
CA VAL A 66 -1.71 -13.30 39.65
C VAL A 66 -2.01 -14.12 40.92
N SER A 67 -0.99 -14.50 41.70
CA SER A 67 -1.10 -15.52 42.75
C SER A 67 -1.11 -14.99 44.20
N ILE A 68 -1.26 -13.68 44.42
CA ILE A 68 -1.35 -13.08 45.77
C ILE A 68 -2.49 -12.05 45.80
N PHE A 69 -3.70 -12.51 46.13
CA PHE A 69 -4.66 -11.81 47.00
C PHE A 69 -5.86 -12.73 47.30
N LEU A 70 -5.73 -13.53 48.37
CA LEU A 70 -6.81 -14.37 48.85
C LEU A 70 -6.63 -14.64 50.36
N LEU A 71 -7.01 -13.68 51.19
CA LEU A 71 -7.44 -13.81 52.59
C LEU A 71 -7.72 -12.40 53.19
N CYS A 72 -8.70 -12.35 54.10
CA CYS A 72 -9.32 -11.19 54.78
C CYS A 72 -10.48 -10.52 54.03
N GLY A 73 -11.71 -10.75 54.52
CA GLY A 73 -12.92 -10.09 54.06
C GLY A 73 -13.50 -9.17 55.13
N VAL A 74 -14.14 -8.09 54.68
CA VAL A 74 -15.16 -7.33 55.39
C VAL A 74 -16.30 -7.09 54.39
N SER A 75 -17.55 -7.12 54.84
CA SER A 75 -18.73 -7.05 53.98
C SER A 75 -18.93 -5.67 53.36
N ASP A 76 -19.19 -5.63 52.05
CA ASP A 76 -20.09 -4.64 51.46
C ASP A 76 -20.96 -5.31 50.39
N ALA A 77 -22.29 -5.11 50.48
CA ALA A 77 -23.30 -5.94 49.84
C ALA A 77 -24.06 -5.19 48.73
N GLY A 78 -23.31 -4.69 47.74
CA GLY A 78 -23.85 -3.94 46.59
C GLY A 78 -23.28 -4.34 45.22
N GLU A 79 -21.96 -4.25 45.02
CA GLU A 79 -21.35 -4.38 43.67
C GLU A 79 -20.83 -5.79 43.29
N ALA A 80 -20.78 -6.73 44.25
CA ALA A 80 -20.02 -7.97 44.11
C ALA A 80 -20.34 -8.87 42.89
N PRO A 81 -21.61 -9.16 42.51
CA PRO A 81 -21.88 -10.18 41.47
C PRO A 81 -21.42 -9.76 40.07
N LEU A 82 -21.75 -8.54 39.64
CA LEU A 82 -21.44 -8.02 38.29
C LEU A 82 -19.93 -7.99 37.99
N LEU A 83 -19.12 -7.57 38.97
CA LEU A 83 -17.66 -7.56 38.84
C LEU A 83 -17.05 -8.97 38.70
N SER A 84 -17.71 -9.99 39.27
CA SER A 84 -17.29 -11.39 39.12
C SER A 84 -17.51 -11.91 37.70
N ASP A 85 -18.60 -11.51 37.05
CA ASP A 85 -18.98 -11.97 35.72
C ASP A 85 -18.11 -11.32 34.63
N ILE A 86 -17.82 -10.02 34.72
CA ILE A 86 -16.83 -9.35 33.84
C ILE A 86 -15.48 -10.07 33.92
N SER A 87 -15.04 -10.42 35.14
CA SER A 87 -13.76 -11.10 35.38
C SER A 87 -13.73 -12.51 34.77
N ARG A 88 -14.85 -13.25 34.87
CA ARG A 88 -15.01 -14.58 34.26
C ARG A 88 -15.02 -14.50 32.72
N ALA A 89 -15.82 -13.61 32.15
CA ALA A 89 -15.94 -13.42 30.71
C ALA A 89 -14.61 -12.96 30.07
N LYS A 90 -13.84 -12.12 30.77
CA LYS A 90 -12.48 -11.71 30.38
C LYS A 90 -11.53 -12.91 30.21
N VAL A 91 -11.54 -13.85 31.16
CA VAL A 91 -10.69 -15.06 31.11
C VAL A 91 -11.18 -16.02 30.02
N GLN A 92 -12.49 -16.20 29.89
CA GLN A 92 -13.09 -17.01 28.82
C GLN A 92 -12.72 -16.48 27.42
N LEU A 93 -12.82 -15.16 27.19
CA LEU A 93 -12.46 -14.54 25.92
C LEU A 93 -10.99 -14.79 25.54
N ALA A 94 -10.06 -14.60 26.48
CA ALA A 94 -8.64 -14.84 26.24
C ALA A 94 -8.34 -16.32 25.92
N SER A 95 -8.90 -17.23 26.71
CA SER A 95 -8.73 -18.68 26.52
C SER A 95 -9.33 -19.18 25.20
N ALA A 96 -10.53 -18.71 24.85
CA ALA A 96 -11.20 -19.10 23.61
C ALA A 96 -10.46 -18.57 22.37
N ILE A 97 -9.95 -17.34 22.38
CA ILE A 97 -9.12 -16.80 21.27
C ILE A 97 -7.80 -17.58 21.16
N GLN A 98 -7.16 -17.93 22.28
CA GLN A 98 -5.92 -18.73 22.27
C GLN A 98 -6.12 -20.14 21.69
N GLN A 99 -7.34 -20.67 21.79
CA GLN A 99 -7.73 -22.00 21.28
C GLN A 99 -8.53 -21.94 19.97
N ASP A 100 -8.60 -20.77 19.31
CA ASP A 100 -9.38 -20.46 18.10
C ASP A 100 -10.88 -20.87 18.15
N ARG A 101 -11.46 -20.89 19.35
CA ARG A 101 -12.86 -21.27 19.59
C ARG A 101 -13.81 -20.10 19.37
N PHE A 102 -14.10 -19.81 18.10
CA PHE A 102 -14.89 -18.65 17.69
C PHE A 102 -16.22 -18.48 18.48
N ASP A 103 -16.98 -19.55 18.69
CA ASP A 103 -18.29 -19.45 19.36
C ASP A 103 -18.19 -19.16 20.87
N GLU A 104 -17.17 -19.71 21.55
CA GLU A 104 -16.90 -19.41 22.96
C GLU A 104 -16.42 -17.97 23.13
N ALA A 105 -15.51 -17.52 22.26
CA ALA A 105 -15.04 -16.14 22.23
C ALA A 105 -16.18 -15.15 21.92
N SER A 106 -17.07 -15.49 20.97
CA SER A 106 -18.23 -14.66 20.61
C SER A 106 -19.21 -14.51 21.76
N ARG A 107 -19.53 -15.60 22.50
CA ARG A 107 -20.35 -15.54 23.72
C ARG A 107 -19.72 -14.69 24.81
N ALA A 108 -18.40 -14.77 24.99
CA ALA A 108 -17.67 -13.94 25.96
C ALA A 108 -17.63 -12.45 25.57
N VAL A 109 -17.52 -12.13 24.27
CA VAL A 109 -17.70 -10.77 23.74
C VAL A 109 -19.11 -10.27 24.05
N ASP A 110 -20.14 -11.07 23.80
CA ASP A 110 -21.52 -10.65 23.99
C ASP A 110 -21.86 -10.32 25.45
N ALA A 111 -21.37 -11.11 26.40
CA ALA A 111 -21.52 -10.81 27.83
C ALA A 111 -20.87 -9.45 28.21
N LEU A 112 -19.67 -9.18 27.70
CA LEU A 112 -18.95 -7.93 27.98
C LEU A 112 -19.53 -6.71 27.24
N ILE A 113 -20.12 -6.90 26.06
CA ILE A 113 -20.84 -5.85 25.32
C ILE A 113 -22.18 -5.53 25.98
N LEU A 114 -22.86 -6.53 26.55
CA LEU A 114 -24.14 -6.36 27.26
C LEU A 114 -23.98 -5.59 28.57
N ASP A 115 -22.91 -5.84 29.33
CA ASP A 115 -22.51 -5.03 30.49
C ASP A 115 -22.25 -3.57 30.09
N GLY A 116 -21.50 -3.36 29.00
CA GLY A 116 -21.29 -2.04 28.41
C GLY A 116 -20.52 -1.05 29.29
N SER A 117 -19.92 -1.47 30.40
CA SER A 117 -19.13 -0.60 31.27
C SER A 117 -17.78 -0.22 30.64
N LYS A 118 -17.16 0.84 31.16
CA LYS A 118 -15.80 1.24 30.79
C LYS A 118 -14.78 0.09 30.99
N LYS A 119 -14.98 -0.76 32.01
CA LYS A 119 -14.13 -1.93 32.31
C LYS A 119 -14.32 -3.05 31.28
N ALA A 120 -15.56 -3.39 30.93
CA ALA A 120 -15.86 -4.48 30.01
C ALA A 120 -15.49 -4.16 28.55
N ILE A 121 -15.80 -2.95 28.07
CA ILE A 121 -15.36 -2.49 26.73
C ILE A 121 -13.83 -2.48 26.63
N GLU A 122 -13.13 -2.06 27.68
CA GLU A 122 -11.67 -2.12 27.71
C GLU A 122 -11.14 -3.57 27.71
N ALA A 123 -11.76 -4.50 28.42
CA ALA A 123 -11.41 -5.92 28.34
C ALA A 123 -11.58 -6.49 26.91
N VAL A 124 -12.70 -6.21 26.26
CA VAL A 124 -12.97 -6.61 24.86
C VAL A 124 -11.91 -6.05 23.91
N VAL A 125 -11.58 -4.75 24.04
CA VAL A 125 -10.60 -4.09 23.17
C VAL A 125 -9.17 -4.57 23.44
N GLN A 126 -8.76 -4.79 24.70
CA GLN A 126 -7.40 -5.23 25.01
C GLN A 126 -7.15 -6.70 24.63
N ILE A 127 -8.15 -7.57 24.70
CA ILE A 127 -7.99 -9.01 24.44
C ILE A 127 -8.34 -9.38 22.99
N GLY A 128 -9.42 -8.83 22.45
CA GLY A 128 -9.99 -9.29 21.19
C GLY A 128 -9.65 -8.48 19.94
N LEU A 129 -9.03 -7.29 20.07
CA LEU A 129 -8.64 -6.45 18.94
C LEU A 129 -7.12 -6.37 18.77
N GLY A 130 -6.65 -6.44 17.52
CA GLY A 130 -5.24 -6.30 17.16
C GLY A 130 -4.43 -7.59 17.29
N GLY A 131 -5.09 -8.74 17.17
CA GLY A 131 -4.52 -10.08 17.34
C GLY A 131 -4.58 -10.91 16.06
N ASN A 132 -4.49 -12.24 16.21
CA ASN A 132 -4.43 -13.16 15.07
C ASN A 132 -5.81 -13.55 14.52
N SER A 133 -6.87 -13.62 15.35
CA SER A 133 -8.20 -14.05 14.92
C SER A 133 -9.01 -12.90 14.28
N TYR A 134 -8.82 -12.70 12.97
CA TYR A 134 -9.55 -11.68 12.20
C TYR A 134 -11.07 -11.85 12.24
N ALA A 135 -11.56 -13.09 12.46
CA ALA A 135 -12.98 -13.35 12.66
C ALA A 135 -13.53 -12.65 13.91
N ILE A 136 -12.83 -12.77 15.05
CA ILE A 136 -13.23 -12.13 16.31
C ILE A 136 -13.05 -10.61 16.26
N GLU A 137 -12.01 -10.11 15.59
CA GLU A 137 -11.85 -8.66 15.34
C GLU A 137 -13.07 -8.07 14.61
N ARG A 138 -13.62 -8.79 13.62
CA ARG A 138 -14.84 -8.39 12.91
C ARG A 138 -16.10 -8.52 13.75
N TYR A 139 -16.20 -9.55 14.60
CA TYR A 139 -17.34 -9.75 15.49
C TYR A 139 -17.44 -8.64 16.54
N ILE A 140 -16.33 -8.32 17.20
CA ILE A 140 -16.23 -7.19 18.12
C ILE A 140 -16.54 -5.88 17.38
N GLY A 141 -16.03 -5.71 16.16
CA GLY A 141 -16.33 -4.55 15.32
C GLY A 141 -17.84 -4.34 15.10
N SER A 142 -18.59 -5.39 14.72
CA SER A 142 -20.04 -5.26 14.50
C SER A 142 -20.82 -5.02 15.79
N LYS A 143 -20.41 -5.65 16.91
CA LYS A 143 -21.03 -5.43 18.22
C LYS A 143 -20.78 -4.02 18.76
N LEU A 144 -19.58 -3.47 18.60
CA LEU A 144 -19.27 -2.09 18.98
C LEU A 144 -19.96 -1.05 18.08
N VAL A 145 -20.25 -1.35 16.81
CA VAL A 145 -21.13 -0.49 15.98
C VAL A 145 -22.55 -0.46 16.51
N GLY A 146 -23.03 -1.53 17.17
CA GLY A 146 -24.34 -1.60 17.82
C GLY A 146 -24.39 -1.10 19.27
N LEU A 147 -23.26 -0.68 19.86
CA LEU A 147 -23.20 -0.27 21.26
C LEU A 147 -24.03 1.00 21.52
N LYS A 148 -24.79 1.01 22.62
CA LYS A 148 -25.59 2.18 23.04
C LYS A 148 -24.68 3.34 23.50
N PRO A 149 -25.08 4.61 23.30
CA PRO A 149 -24.43 5.76 23.90
C PRO A 149 -24.32 5.64 25.43
N GLY A 150 -23.23 6.15 26.00
CA GLY A 150 -22.96 6.10 27.44
C GLY A 150 -21.52 5.68 27.75
N ALA A 151 -21.29 5.24 28.99
CA ALA A 151 -19.96 5.05 29.56
C ALA A 151 -19.03 4.13 28.72
N GLY A 152 -19.54 3.02 28.20
CA GLY A 152 -18.78 2.13 27.31
C GLY A 152 -18.43 2.77 25.97
N PHE A 153 -19.37 3.50 25.37
CA PHE A 153 -19.18 4.19 24.09
C PHE A 153 -18.14 5.32 24.19
N GLU A 154 -18.14 6.09 25.29
CA GLU A 154 -17.05 7.03 25.61
C GLU A 154 -15.69 6.32 25.62
N ARG A 155 -15.62 5.09 26.19
CA ARG A 155 -14.37 4.31 26.22
C ARG A 155 -13.95 3.88 24.82
N VAL A 156 -14.88 3.57 23.91
CA VAL A 156 -14.56 3.32 22.49
C VAL A 156 -13.91 4.54 21.86
N CYS A 157 -14.48 5.74 22.02
CA CYS A 157 -13.93 7.00 21.49
C CYS A 157 -12.54 7.33 22.08
N GLN A 158 -12.34 7.08 23.38
CA GLN A 158 -11.04 7.24 24.03
C GLN A 158 -9.99 6.23 23.54
N LEU A 159 -10.35 4.95 23.41
CA LEU A 159 -9.42 3.91 22.96
C LEU A 159 -9.08 4.07 21.47
N ALA A 160 -10.04 4.50 20.64
CA ALA A 160 -9.79 4.82 19.24
C ALA A 160 -8.69 5.87 19.04
N THR A 161 -8.57 6.83 19.96
CA THR A 161 -7.63 7.96 19.89
C THR A 161 -6.38 7.79 20.77
N ARG A 162 -6.39 6.86 21.74
CA ARG A 162 -5.33 6.75 22.78
C ARG A 162 -4.79 5.34 23.06
N ASP A 163 -5.33 4.28 22.45
CA ASP A 163 -4.75 2.93 22.61
C ASP A 163 -3.35 2.88 21.99
N LYS A 164 -2.39 2.31 22.72
CA LYS A 164 -0.99 2.19 22.27
C LYS A 164 -0.85 1.31 21.02
N ARG A 165 -1.80 0.42 20.77
CA ARG A 165 -1.81 -0.55 19.66
C ARG A 165 -2.46 0.07 18.43
N ILE A 166 -1.65 0.25 17.38
CA ILE A 166 -2.06 0.84 16.09
C ILE A 166 -3.28 0.09 15.51
N SER A 167 -3.27 -1.23 15.59
CA SER A 167 -4.34 -2.12 15.12
C SER A 167 -5.69 -1.87 15.82
N ALA A 168 -5.67 -1.63 17.14
CA ALA A 168 -6.88 -1.25 17.88
C ALA A 168 -7.41 0.12 17.42
N ARG A 169 -6.54 1.13 17.28
CA ARG A 169 -6.94 2.45 16.77
C ARG A 169 -7.52 2.38 15.35
N VAL A 170 -6.94 1.59 14.45
CA VAL A 170 -7.49 1.33 13.10
C VAL A 170 -8.89 0.72 13.16
N ILE A 171 -9.10 -0.38 13.92
CA ILE A 171 -10.41 -1.05 14.01
C ILE A 171 -11.45 -0.10 14.61
N LEU A 172 -11.12 0.59 15.70
CA LEU A 172 -12.07 1.49 16.35
C LEU A 172 -12.37 2.74 15.52
N THR A 173 -11.43 3.22 14.68
CA THR A 173 -11.73 4.27 13.70
C THR A 173 -12.77 3.80 12.67
N LEU A 174 -12.68 2.55 12.20
CA LEU A 174 -13.69 1.97 11.30
C LEU A 174 -15.05 1.78 12.00
N VAL A 175 -15.07 1.34 13.26
CA VAL A 175 -16.30 1.27 14.08
C VAL A 175 -16.97 2.64 14.17
N LEU A 176 -16.22 3.66 14.58
CA LEU A 176 -16.72 5.02 14.78
C LEU A 176 -17.09 5.73 13.45
N SER A 177 -16.52 5.30 12.32
CA SER A 177 -16.95 5.78 10.99
C SER A 177 -18.41 5.45 10.69
N SER A 178 -18.92 4.33 11.21
CA SER A 178 -20.30 3.85 11.05
C SER A 178 -21.28 4.42 12.10
N ARG A 179 -20.82 5.32 12.97
CA ARG A 179 -21.61 5.87 14.08
C ARG A 179 -22.05 7.33 13.80
N PRO A 180 -23.29 7.72 14.14
CA PRO A 180 -23.78 9.09 13.93
C PRO A 180 -23.31 10.09 14.98
N GLU A 181 -22.83 9.64 16.15
CA GLU A 181 -22.51 10.53 17.28
C GLU A 181 -21.41 11.56 16.96
N ARG A 182 -21.57 12.77 17.51
CA ARG A 182 -20.56 13.84 17.49
C ARG A 182 -19.22 13.39 18.05
N ASP A 183 -19.21 12.56 19.09
CA ASP A 183 -17.98 12.09 19.73
C ASP A 183 -17.24 11.06 18.88
N ALA A 184 -17.98 10.19 18.18
CA ALA A 184 -17.42 9.28 17.17
C ALA A 184 -16.77 10.07 16.03
N TYR A 185 -17.45 11.13 15.56
CA TYR A 185 -16.91 11.99 14.51
C TYR A 185 -15.69 12.78 14.98
N THR A 186 -15.72 13.30 16.21
CA THR A 186 -14.59 13.99 16.85
C THR A 186 -13.38 13.06 17.00
N ALA A 187 -13.59 11.78 17.34
CA ALA A 187 -12.54 10.77 17.40
C ALA A 187 -11.95 10.46 16.00
N VAL A 188 -12.78 10.34 14.96
CA VAL A 188 -12.31 10.16 13.57
C VAL A 188 -11.51 11.39 13.09
N LEU A 189 -11.99 12.60 13.36
CA LEU A 189 -11.27 13.85 13.06
C LEU A 189 -9.96 13.98 13.86
N THR A 190 -9.91 13.49 15.11
CA THR A 190 -8.67 13.42 15.89
C THR A 190 -7.66 12.46 15.22
N ASN A 191 -8.13 11.30 14.77
CA ASN A 191 -7.30 10.26 14.15
C ASN A 191 -6.76 10.62 12.77
N LEU A 192 -7.28 11.67 12.12
CA LEU A 192 -6.65 12.29 10.94
C LEU A 192 -5.23 12.82 11.21
N TYR A 193 -4.93 13.16 12.47
CA TYR A 193 -3.65 13.70 12.93
C TYR A 193 -2.77 12.68 13.67
N ASP A 194 -3.12 11.40 13.63
CA ASP A 194 -2.34 10.33 14.25
C ASP A 194 -0.92 10.26 13.65
N SER A 195 0.08 9.96 14.48
CA SER A 195 1.47 9.79 14.03
C SER A 195 1.65 8.60 13.08
N GLU A 196 0.76 7.61 13.17
CA GLU A 196 0.78 6.40 12.36
C GLU A 196 -0.07 6.55 11.10
N ASP A 197 0.60 6.52 9.94
CA ASP A 197 -0.04 6.56 8.61
C ASP A 197 -1.26 5.64 8.51
N ALA A 198 -1.23 4.46 9.13
CA ALA A 198 -2.30 3.48 9.05
C ALA A 198 -3.61 3.99 9.68
N VAL A 199 -3.52 4.75 10.78
CA VAL A 199 -4.69 5.33 11.46
C VAL A 199 -5.17 6.57 10.69
N ALA A 200 -4.25 7.46 10.29
CA ALA A 200 -4.59 8.65 9.50
C ALA A 200 -5.24 8.29 8.15
N LEU A 201 -4.71 7.30 7.42
CA LEU A 201 -5.33 6.75 6.20
C LEU A 201 -6.70 6.08 6.47
N THR A 202 -6.95 5.62 7.70
CA THR A 202 -8.26 5.06 8.09
C THR A 202 -9.27 6.16 8.40
N ALA A 203 -8.84 7.24 9.06
CA ALA A 203 -9.64 8.45 9.23
C ALA A 203 -10.01 9.09 7.88
N ILE A 204 -9.06 9.21 6.94
CA ILE A 204 -9.32 9.76 5.59
C ILE A 204 -10.37 8.94 4.84
N GLU A 205 -10.30 7.59 4.88
CA GLU A 205 -11.34 6.74 4.27
C GLU A 205 -12.71 6.94 4.96
N ALA A 206 -12.74 7.08 6.28
CA ALA A 206 -13.97 7.33 7.03
C ALA A 206 -14.62 8.68 6.66
N LEU A 207 -13.83 9.76 6.62
CA LEU A 207 -14.30 11.10 6.23
C LEU A 207 -14.76 11.11 4.76
N ALA A 208 -14.00 10.50 3.85
CA ALA A 208 -14.37 10.36 2.44
C ALA A 208 -15.65 9.53 2.22
N LYS A 209 -16.04 8.66 3.17
CA LYS A 209 -17.33 7.94 3.15
C LYS A 209 -18.48 8.74 3.76
N LYS A 210 -18.24 9.51 4.82
CA LYS A 210 -19.24 10.41 5.41
C LYS A 210 -19.66 11.54 4.47
N ASP A 211 -18.77 11.93 3.55
CA ASP A 211 -19.00 12.93 2.51
C ASP A 211 -19.32 14.35 3.01
N ASP A 212 -18.99 14.62 4.27
CA ASP A 212 -19.26 15.86 5.00
C ASP A 212 -18.24 16.98 4.70
N LEU A 213 -18.74 18.17 4.40
CA LEU A 213 -17.94 19.39 4.21
C LEU A 213 -17.31 19.90 5.52
N GLY A 214 -17.85 19.55 6.68
CA GLY A 214 -17.25 19.83 8.00
C GLY A 214 -15.85 19.23 8.17
N ALA A 215 -15.49 18.21 7.39
CA ALA A 215 -14.13 17.65 7.38
C ALA A 215 -13.09 18.55 6.68
N VAL A 216 -13.52 19.48 5.82
CA VAL A 216 -12.61 20.17 4.87
C VAL A 216 -11.57 21.05 5.58
N ASP A 217 -11.95 21.87 6.57
CA ASP A 217 -10.99 22.66 7.36
C ASP A 217 -9.91 21.78 8.00
N HIS A 218 -10.30 20.61 8.51
CA HIS A 218 -9.38 19.66 9.14
C HIS A 218 -8.48 18.94 8.12
N LEU A 219 -8.99 18.62 6.93
CA LEU A 219 -8.19 18.01 5.86
C LEU A 219 -7.15 19.00 5.31
N ILE A 220 -7.49 20.30 5.19
CA ILE A 220 -6.54 21.35 4.80
C ILE A 220 -5.43 21.51 5.84
N GLU A 221 -5.76 21.51 7.13
CA GLU A 221 -4.79 21.57 8.22
C GLU A 221 -3.92 20.30 8.29
N ALA A 222 -4.49 19.11 8.06
CA ALA A 222 -3.73 17.87 7.98
C ALA A 222 -2.74 17.87 6.81
N LEU A 223 -3.12 18.40 5.64
CA LEU A 223 -2.22 18.57 4.49
C LEU A 223 -1.08 19.55 4.82
N ALA A 224 -1.39 20.70 5.42
CA ALA A 224 -0.41 21.71 5.83
C ALA A 224 0.62 21.14 6.84
N ARG A 225 0.19 20.23 7.72
CA ARG A 225 1.12 19.52 8.63
C ARG A 225 2.05 18.58 7.87
N GLN A 226 1.55 17.80 6.90
CA GLN A 226 2.41 16.95 6.08
C GLN A 226 3.42 17.79 5.27
N GLU A 227 3.00 18.93 4.74
CA GLU A 227 3.89 19.88 4.04
C GLU A 227 4.99 20.41 4.96
N LYS A 228 4.63 20.87 6.17
CA LYS A 228 5.58 21.40 7.18
C LYS A 228 6.66 20.40 7.58
N VAL A 229 6.39 19.09 7.55
CA VAL A 229 7.38 18.03 7.84
C VAL A 229 8.00 17.39 6.58
N GLY A 230 7.88 18.03 5.41
CA GLY A 230 8.48 17.56 4.15
C GLY A 230 7.82 16.32 3.52
N ARG A 231 6.61 15.95 3.97
CA ARG A 231 5.88 14.74 3.57
C ARG A 231 4.82 14.99 2.47
N SER A 232 4.81 16.14 1.82
CA SER A 232 3.84 16.53 0.75
C SER A 232 3.78 15.55 -0.43
N GLY A 233 4.89 14.85 -0.70
CA GLY A 233 5.03 13.82 -1.73
C GLY A 233 4.88 12.38 -1.20
N THR A 234 4.11 12.17 -0.13
CA THR A 234 3.80 10.83 0.41
C THR A 234 2.35 10.43 0.11
N LEU A 235 2.07 9.12 0.19
CA LEU A 235 0.72 8.56 0.02
C LEU A 235 -0.31 9.23 0.95
N LEU A 236 0.07 9.56 2.18
CA LEU A 236 -0.82 10.23 3.14
C LEU A 236 -1.26 11.61 2.63
N ALA A 237 -0.31 12.44 2.16
CA ALA A 237 -0.63 13.75 1.57
C ALA A 237 -1.44 13.64 0.27
N TYR A 238 -1.22 12.59 -0.54
CA TYR A 238 -2.02 12.31 -1.73
C TYR A 238 -3.47 11.93 -1.38
N GLU A 239 -3.70 11.02 -0.43
CA GLU A 239 -5.07 10.63 -0.05
C GLU A 239 -5.82 11.79 0.64
N ILE A 240 -5.13 12.69 1.36
CA ILE A 240 -5.75 13.93 1.87
C ILE A 240 -6.23 14.82 0.72
N ARG A 241 -5.39 15.12 -0.29
CA ARG A 241 -5.79 15.91 -1.48
C ARG A 241 -6.93 15.24 -2.24
N LYS A 242 -6.90 13.91 -2.38
CA LYS A 242 -7.95 13.12 -3.04
C LYS A 242 -9.28 13.15 -2.29
N CYS A 243 -9.24 13.20 -0.96
CA CYS A 243 -10.42 13.40 -0.11
C CYS A 243 -10.99 14.82 -0.28
N LEU A 244 -10.12 15.85 -0.27
CA LEU A 244 -10.52 17.23 -0.54
C LEU A 244 -11.16 17.39 -1.93
N LEU A 245 -10.55 16.83 -2.98
CA LEU A 245 -11.11 16.78 -4.34
C LEU A 245 -12.48 16.06 -4.38
N LYS A 246 -12.67 14.97 -3.64
CA LYS A 246 -13.97 14.30 -3.58
C LYS A 246 -15.03 15.18 -2.89
N LEU A 247 -14.68 15.82 -1.77
CA LEU A 247 -15.61 16.59 -0.95
C LEU A 247 -15.99 17.93 -1.57
N VAL A 248 -15.03 18.62 -2.20
CA VAL A 248 -15.17 19.97 -2.75
C VAL A 248 -15.46 19.91 -4.25
N GLY A 249 -14.65 19.20 -5.04
CA GLY A 249 -14.76 19.10 -6.50
C GLY A 249 -13.66 19.83 -7.29
N GLU A 250 -12.83 20.63 -6.62
CA GLU A 250 -11.62 21.27 -7.17
C GLU A 250 -10.36 20.41 -6.91
N ASP A 251 -9.24 20.67 -7.60
CA ASP A 251 -7.93 20.10 -7.25
C ASP A 251 -6.86 21.20 -7.09
N PHE A 252 -6.23 21.25 -5.92
CA PHE A 252 -5.08 22.11 -5.62
C PHE A 252 -3.93 21.29 -5.01
N ARG A 253 -2.69 21.57 -5.42
CA ARG A 253 -1.53 20.77 -5.00
C ARG A 253 -1.02 21.09 -3.59
N VAL A 254 -1.31 22.27 -3.02
CA VAL A 254 -0.83 22.71 -1.69
C VAL A 254 -1.92 23.25 -0.77
N ALA A 255 -1.74 23.12 0.55
CA ALA A 255 -2.72 23.53 1.56
C ALA A 255 -2.97 25.05 1.64
N ALA A 256 -2.05 25.87 1.12
CA ALA A 256 -2.25 27.32 1.02
C ALA A 256 -3.39 27.66 0.04
N ASP A 257 -3.34 27.12 -1.18
CA ASP A 257 -4.33 27.34 -2.23
C ASP A 257 -5.71 26.81 -1.81
N TRP A 258 -5.75 25.60 -1.23
CA TRP A 258 -6.95 25.05 -0.62
C TRP A 258 -7.58 25.98 0.42
N ARG A 259 -6.76 26.57 1.31
CA ARG A 259 -7.26 27.51 2.34
C ARG A 259 -7.78 28.81 1.72
N ASN A 260 -7.09 29.34 0.71
CA ASN A 260 -7.49 30.54 -0.02
C ASN A 260 -8.80 30.34 -0.81
N PHE A 261 -9.02 29.15 -1.36
CA PHE A 261 -10.28 28.77 -1.99
C PHE A 261 -11.41 28.60 -0.96
N TRP A 262 -11.17 27.83 0.10
CA TRP A 262 -12.20 27.36 1.02
C TRP A 262 -12.67 28.43 2.02
N ALA A 263 -11.74 29.17 2.64
CA ALA A 263 -12.05 30.08 3.74
C ALA A 263 -13.15 31.13 3.43
N PRO A 264 -13.18 31.80 2.25
CA PRO A 264 -14.25 32.75 1.93
C PRO A 264 -15.56 32.09 1.48
N ARG A 265 -15.57 30.79 1.16
CA ARG A 265 -16.73 30.08 0.58
C ARG A 265 -17.47 29.19 1.57
N LYS A 266 -16.79 28.68 2.60
CA LYS A 266 -17.23 27.53 3.41
C LYS A 266 -18.55 27.62 4.18
N LYS A 267 -19.16 28.81 4.29
CA LYS A 267 -20.48 28.97 4.92
C LYS A 267 -21.61 28.55 3.97
N ASP A 268 -21.48 28.94 2.70
CA ASP A 268 -22.53 28.91 1.69
C ASP A 268 -22.11 28.04 0.49
N TYR A 269 -21.16 27.11 0.71
CA TYR A 269 -20.57 26.32 -0.36
C TYR A 269 -21.50 25.21 -0.85
N VAL A 270 -21.99 25.37 -2.07
CA VAL A 270 -22.63 24.31 -2.84
C VAL A 270 -21.58 23.61 -3.68
N ARG A 271 -21.52 22.27 -3.59
CA ARG A 271 -20.65 21.42 -4.41
C ARG A 271 -21.13 21.45 -5.88
N PRO A 272 -20.27 21.72 -6.87
CA PRO A 272 -20.62 21.64 -8.29
C PRO A 272 -21.13 20.26 -8.71
N ASP A 273 -21.98 20.21 -9.73
CA ASP A 273 -22.46 18.94 -10.29
C ASP A 273 -21.27 18.10 -10.81
N PRO A 274 -21.30 16.75 -10.70
CA PRO A 274 -20.24 15.90 -11.23
C PRO A 274 -19.87 16.12 -12.71
N SER A 275 -20.80 16.61 -13.53
CA SER A 275 -20.57 16.94 -14.95
C SER A 275 -19.91 18.32 -15.16
N GLU A 276 -20.03 19.24 -14.21
CA GLU A 276 -19.43 20.59 -14.25
C GLU A 276 -18.02 20.64 -13.67
N ARG A 277 -17.53 19.53 -13.10
CA ARG A 277 -16.19 19.44 -12.48
C ARG A 277 -15.10 19.64 -13.51
N LYS A 278 -14.44 20.79 -13.42
CA LYS A 278 -13.23 21.10 -14.20
C LYS A 278 -12.08 20.26 -13.67
N GLU A 279 -11.41 19.49 -14.54
CA GLU A 279 -10.12 18.92 -14.19
C GLU A 279 -9.15 20.07 -13.85
N GLY A 280 -8.52 19.99 -12.67
CA GLY A 280 -7.97 21.15 -11.95
C GLY A 280 -7.02 22.03 -12.76
N MET A 281 -7.51 23.19 -13.21
CA MET A 281 -6.76 24.11 -14.07
C MET A 281 -5.81 25.06 -13.29
N THR A 282 -5.37 24.68 -12.08
CA THR A 282 -4.52 25.53 -11.20
C THR A 282 -3.38 24.79 -10.50
N SER A 283 -2.35 24.41 -11.27
CA SER A 283 -0.94 24.46 -10.84
C SER A 283 -0.01 24.08 -12.00
N VAL A 284 1.29 24.41 -11.89
CA VAL A 284 2.30 24.09 -12.91
C VAL A 284 2.30 22.58 -13.18
N ARG A 285 2.03 22.18 -14.43
CA ARG A 285 1.96 20.79 -14.88
C ARG A 285 3.32 20.07 -14.74
N ARG A 286 3.62 19.58 -13.54
CA ARG A 286 4.48 18.41 -13.37
C ARG A 286 3.67 17.19 -13.77
N ASP A 287 4.08 16.55 -14.85
CA ASP A 287 3.67 15.20 -15.25
C ASP A 287 4.24 14.19 -14.23
N PRO A 288 3.42 13.63 -13.32
CA PRO A 288 3.93 12.73 -12.29
C PRO A 288 4.23 11.34 -12.90
N PRO A 289 5.04 10.50 -12.24
CA PRO A 289 5.06 9.09 -12.60
C PRO A 289 3.65 8.52 -12.47
N ALA A 290 3.12 7.96 -13.56
CA ALA A 290 1.84 7.29 -13.62
C ALA A 290 2.00 5.96 -14.36
N PHE A 291 1.16 4.98 -14.03
CA PHE A 291 1.09 3.68 -14.72
C PHE A 291 -0.34 3.49 -15.22
N PHE A 292 -0.53 3.49 -16.54
CA PHE A 292 -1.84 3.55 -17.21
C PHE A 292 -2.71 4.69 -16.64
N GLY A 293 -2.11 5.87 -16.42
CA GLY A 293 -2.78 7.06 -15.89
C GLY A 293 -2.96 7.12 -14.37
N MET A 294 -2.63 6.08 -13.59
CA MET A 294 -2.69 6.13 -12.13
C MET A 294 -1.41 6.70 -11.50
N GLU A 295 -1.50 7.86 -10.84
CA GLU A 295 -0.37 8.53 -10.15
C GLU A 295 0.33 7.58 -9.14
N VAL A 296 1.65 7.40 -9.28
CA VAL A 296 2.51 6.60 -8.40
C VAL A 296 2.88 7.43 -7.16
N ALA A 297 1.86 7.71 -6.35
CA ALA A 297 1.94 8.62 -5.20
C ALA A 297 2.64 8.05 -3.95
N ALA A 298 2.97 6.75 -3.93
CA ALA A 298 3.59 6.09 -2.80
C ALA A 298 5.13 5.97 -2.97
N LYS A 299 5.88 6.07 -1.87
CA LYS A 299 7.35 5.94 -1.89
C LYS A 299 7.87 4.50 -1.89
N ASN A 300 7.02 3.51 -1.58
CA ASN A 300 7.36 2.08 -1.59
C ASN A 300 6.32 1.35 -2.44
N VAL A 301 6.71 0.93 -3.65
CA VAL A 301 5.81 0.52 -4.74
C VAL A 301 6.17 -0.87 -5.26
N LEU A 302 5.17 -1.62 -5.72
CA LEU A 302 5.37 -2.87 -6.45
C LEU A 302 4.53 -2.86 -7.74
N PHE A 303 5.17 -3.18 -8.86
CA PHE A 303 4.47 -3.54 -10.09
C PHE A 303 4.34 -5.06 -10.14
N LEU A 304 3.10 -5.55 -10.19
CA LEU A 304 2.76 -6.97 -10.16
C LEU A 304 2.06 -7.32 -11.48
N LEU A 305 2.71 -8.09 -12.34
CA LEU A 305 2.41 -8.08 -13.76
C LEU A 305 2.16 -9.48 -14.30
N ASP A 306 0.98 -9.67 -14.85
CA ASP A 306 0.60 -10.87 -15.58
C ASP A 306 1.46 -11.02 -16.84
N VAL A 307 2.06 -12.20 -16.98
CA VAL A 307 2.75 -12.65 -18.20
C VAL A 307 2.25 -14.05 -18.60
N SER A 308 0.99 -14.36 -18.28
CA SER A 308 0.29 -15.56 -18.75
C SER A 308 -0.03 -15.48 -20.25
N GLY A 309 -0.35 -16.61 -20.88
CA GLY A 309 -0.48 -16.70 -22.34
C GLY A 309 -1.53 -15.80 -22.98
N SER A 310 -2.54 -15.33 -22.23
CA SER A 310 -3.53 -14.36 -22.76
C SER A 310 -2.92 -12.99 -23.09
N MET A 311 -1.78 -12.65 -22.49
CA MET A 311 -1.04 -11.41 -22.78
C MET A 311 -0.36 -11.39 -24.18
N GLU A 312 -0.40 -12.49 -24.94
CA GLU A 312 -0.03 -12.52 -26.37
C GLU A 312 -1.10 -11.88 -27.28
N VAL A 313 -2.33 -11.68 -26.80
CA VAL A 313 -3.44 -11.13 -27.60
C VAL A 313 -3.07 -9.75 -28.15
N VAL A 314 -3.35 -9.57 -29.44
CA VAL A 314 -3.29 -8.29 -30.16
C VAL A 314 -4.63 -7.60 -30.00
N ASP A 315 -4.63 -6.33 -29.55
CA ASP A 315 -5.85 -5.54 -29.46
C ASP A 315 -6.04 -4.68 -30.73
N ASP A 316 -7.25 -4.67 -31.28
CA ASP A 316 -7.63 -3.83 -32.43
C ASP A 316 -7.81 -2.36 -32.02
N LEU A 317 -6.69 -1.70 -31.75
CA LEU A 317 -6.64 -0.28 -31.48
C LEU A 317 -6.92 0.55 -32.76
N PRO A 318 -7.63 1.69 -32.65
CA PRO A 318 -7.61 2.72 -33.69
C PRO A 318 -6.17 3.16 -33.99
N GLU A 319 -5.92 3.55 -35.23
CA GLU A 319 -4.58 4.00 -35.63
C GLU A 319 -4.31 5.39 -35.06
N ASP A 320 -3.22 5.52 -34.30
CA ASP A 320 -2.79 6.80 -33.72
C ASP A 320 -2.22 7.67 -34.86
N PRO A 321 -2.72 8.90 -35.11
CA PRO A 321 -2.34 9.70 -36.29
C PRO A 321 -0.84 10.06 -36.42
N GLY A 322 -0.01 9.72 -35.43
CA GLY A 322 1.44 9.94 -35.45
C GLY A 322 2.29 8.86 -36.15
N ASP A 323 1.77 7.65 -36.37
CA ASP A 323 2.57 6.51 -36.87
C ASP A 323 2.65 6.40 -38.41
N ALA A 324 2.19 7.43 -39.15
CA ALA A 324 2.35 7.48 -40.60
C ALA A 324 3.82 7.81 -40.99
N PRO A 325 4.52 6.97 -41.78
CA PRO A 325 5.94 7.14 -42.08
C PRO A 325 6.22 8.22 -43.16
N GLY A 326 5.90 9.47 -42.83
CA GLY A 326 6.48 10.67 -43.44
C GLY A 326 5.78 11.24 -44.68
N GLY A 327 5.34 12.49 -44.56
CA GLY A 327 5.24 13.44 -45.69
C GLY A 327 3.82 13.84 -46.10
N GLY A 328 3.61 15.16 -46.20
CA GLY A 328 2.42 15.76 -46.81
C GLY A 328 1.29 16.09 -45.83
N GLY A 329 1.01 17.38 -45.65
CA GLY A 329 -0.26 17.82 -45.06
C GLY A 329 -1.36 17.73 -46.12
N GLY A 330 -2.37 16.89 -45.90
CA GLY A 330 -3.57 16.79 -46.71
C GLY A 330 -4.81 16.88 -45.83
N THR A 331 -5.84 17.61 -46.28
CA THR A 331 -7.14 17.65 -45.61
C THR A 331 -7.85 16.31 -45.72
N ASP A 332 -8.50 15.87 -44.64
CA ASP A 332 -9.32 14.67 -44.62
C ASP A 332 -10.47 14.78 -45.64
N VAL A 333 -10.40 13.96 -46.68
CA VAL A 333 -11.49 13.74 -47.65
C VAL A 333 -11.96 12.31 -47.41
N GLY A 334 -13.03 12.19 -46.62
CA GLY A 334 -13.53 10.90 -46.16
C GLY A 334 -13.75 9.91 -47.30
N ASN A 335 -13.08 8.75 -47.23
CA ASN A 335 -13.16 7.72 -48.26
C ASN A 335 -14.62 7.19 -48.36
N PRO A 336 -15.32 7.36 -49.50
CA PRO A 336 -16.74 7.00 -49.58
C PRO A 336 -16.98 5.51 -49.84
N ASP A 337 -15.94 4.75 -50.21
CA ASP A 337 -16.07 3.35 -50.61
C ASP A 337 -15.74 2.39 -49.46
N GLY A 338 -16.59 1.37 -49.29
CA GLY A 338 -16.62 0.41 -48.17
C GLY A 338 -15.46 -0.60 -48.14
N SER A 339 -14.33 -0.22 -48.73
CA SER A 339 -13.07 -0.97 -48.73
C SER A 339 -12.63 -1.37 -47.31
N PRO A 340 -12.23 -2.63 -47.09
CA PRO A 340 -11.78 -3.09 -45.77
C PRO A 340 -10.51 -2.35 -45.34
N LYS A 341 -10.43 -1.98 -44.06
CA LYS A 341 -9.22 -1.38 -43.48
C LYS A 341 -8.00 -2.28 -43.74
N PRO A 342 -6.82 -1.72 -44.06
CA PRO A 342 -5.63 -2.50 -44.36
C PRO A 342 -5.25 -3.38 -43.16
N THR A 343 -5.06 -4.68 -43.42
CA THR A 343 -4.62 -5.63 -42.40
C THR A 343 -3.26 -5.18 -41.84
N PRO A 344 -3.09 -4.99 -40.52
CA PRO A 344 -1.82 -4.54 -39.95
C PRO A 344 -0.71 -5.54 -40.26
N THR A 345 0.46 -5.03 -40.63
CA THR A 345 1.66 -5.85 -40.89
C THR A 345 2.10 -6.63 -39.65
N PRO A 346 2.87 -7.73 -39.76
CA PRO A 346 3.32 -8.50 -38.61
C PRO A 346 4.04 -7.67 -37.53
N ALA A 347 4.80 -6.64 -37.92
CA ALA A 347 5.46 -5.73 -36.98
C ALA A 347 4.47 -4.81 -36.24
N GLN A 348 3.39 -4.36 -36.91
CA GLN A 348 2.30 -3.62 -36.29
C GLN A 348 1.41 -4.53 -35.42
N GLN A 349 1.26 -5.80 -35.77
CA GLN A 349 0.58 -6.78 -34.93
C GLN A 349 1.39 -7.04 -33.65
N GLU A 350 2.71 -7.21 -33.75
CA GLU A 350 3.58 -7.36 -32.58
C GLU A 350 3.48 -6.12 -31.66
N SER A 351 3.59 -4.91 -32.20
CA SER A 351 3.51 -3.68 -31.39
C SER A 351 2.16 -3.47 -30.70
N ARG A 352 1.08 -4.00 -31.29
CA ARG A 352 -0.30 -3.99 -30.74
C ARG A 352 -0.58 -5.12 -29.73
N GLN A 353 0.35 -6.06 -29.48
CA GLN A 353 0.20 -7.07 -28.42
C GLN A 353 0.11 -6.45 -27.01
N ARG A 354 -0.76 -7.00 -26.15
CA ARG A 354 -0.89 -6.58 -24.74
C ARG A 354 0.44 -6.55 -24.01
N ILE A 355 1.29 -7.56 -24.19
CA ILE A 355 2.60 -7.61 -23.55
C ILE A 355 3.51 -6.43 -23.98
N ARG A 356 3.49 -6.02 -25.26
CA ARG A 356 4.24 -4.85 -25.76
C ARG A 356 3.68 -3.54 -25.21
N ARG A 357 2.34 -3.40 -25.16
CA ARG A 357 1.65 -2.25 -24.53
C ARG A 357 2.11 -2.07 -23.06
N VAL A 358 2.15 -3.16 -22.29
CA VAL A 358 2.59 -3.16 -20.89
C VAL A 358 4.08 -2.86 -20.73
N GLN A 359 4.94 -3.45 -21.57
CA GLN A 359 6.38 -3.16 -21.56
C GLN A 359 6.65 -1.67 -21.78
N ASN A 360 5.99 -1.05 -22.78
CA ASN A 360 6.20 0.35 -23.12
C ASN A 360 5.73 1.31 -22.00
N GLU A 361 4.53 1.12 -21.46
CA GLU A 361 4.01 1.98 -20.38
C GLU A 361 4.80 1.82 -19.07
N LEU A 362 5.23 0.61 -18.75
CA LEU A 362 6.04 0.35 -17.57
C LEU A 362 7.45 0.97 -17.68
N ILE A 363 8.07 0.94 -18.86
CA ILE A 363 9.35 1.63 -19.11
C ILE A 363 9.19 3.14 -18.88
N ARG A 364 8.17 3.76 -19.50
CA ARG A 364 7.82 5.18 -19.30
C ARG A 364 7.60 5.51 -17.81
N THR A 365 6.92 4.62 -17.08
CA THR A 365 6.69 4.74 -15.64
C THR A 365 8.03 4.75 -14.87
N ILE A 366 8.88 3.75 -15.09
CA ILE A 366 10.17 3.57 -14.39
C ILE A 366 11.11 4.75 -14.67
N GLU A 367 11.14 5.24 -15.90
CA GLU A 367 11.91 6.42 -16.29
C GLU A 367 11.48 7.67 -15.51
N LYS A 368 10.18 7.86 -15.30
CA LYS A 368 9.62 8.98 -14.50
C LYS A 368 9.77 8.85 -12.97
N LEU A 369 10.00 7.66 -12.41
CA LEU A 369 10.05 7.48 -10.94
C LEU A 369 11.10 8.38 -10.25
N PRO A 370 10.74 9.21 -9.26
CA PRO A 370 11.71 9.96 -8.46
C PRO A 370 12.73 9.05 -7.76
N GLY A 371 13.99 9.48 -7.67
CA GLY A 371 15.09 8.65 -7.16
C GLY A 371 15.00 8.23 -5.69
N ASP A 372 14.11 8.85 -4.91
CA ASP A 372 13.80 8.50 -3.52
C ASP A 372 12.69 7.44 -3.38
N VAL A 373 11.99 7.10 -4.47
CA VAL A 373 11.04 5.98 -4.51
C VAL A 373 11.80 4.66 -4.50
N ARG A 374 11.32 3.72 -3.68
CA ARG A 374 11.71 2.32 -3.72
C ARG A 374 10.66 1.53 -4.48
N PHE A 375 11.10 0.75 -5.47
CA PHE A 375 10.22 -0.08 -6.28
C PHE A 375 10.77 -1.50 -6.44
N ASN A 376 9.90 -2.43 -6.83
CA ASN A 376 10.29 -3.72 -7.38
C ASN A 376 9.29 -4.10 -8.48
N ILE A 377 9.66 -5.07 -9.30
CA ILE A 377 8.80 -5.64 -10.34
C ILE A 377 8.72 -7.14 -10.10
N ILE A 378 7.51 -7.68 -10.08
CA ILE A 378 7.24 -9.10 -10.04
C ILE A 378 6.38 -9.44 -11.26
N THR A 379 6.86 -10.34 -12.11
CA THR A 379 6.03 -10.99 -13.12
C THR A 379 5.45 -12.29 -12.57
N PHE A 380 4.27 -12.67 -13.04
CA PHE A 380 3.66 -13.94 -12.68
C PHE A 380 2.91 -14.57 -13.84
N ASN A 381 2.95 -15.90 -13.87
CA ASN A 381 2.18 -16.74 -14.77
C ASN A 381 1.87 -18.07 -14.05
N HIS A 382 2.42 -19.20 -14.50
CA HIS A 382 2.48 -20.45 -13.72
C HIS A 382 3.70 -20.50 -12.78
N GLU A 383 4.53 -19.46 -12.79
CA GLU A 383 5.60 -19.19 -11.82
C GLU A 383 5.45 -17.75 -11.29
N VAL A 384 6.27 -17.36 -10.30
CA VAL A 384 6.34 -15.98 -9.79
C VAL A 384 7.81 -15.56 -9.74
N HIS A 385 8.16 -14.54 -10.53
CA HIS A 385 9.54 -14.08 -10.72
C HIS A 385 9.70 -12.64 -10.27
N ALA A 386 10.67 -12.38 -9.38
CA ALA A 386 10.95 -11.04 -8.87
C ALA A 386 12.27 -10.49 -9.44
N MET A 387 12.24 -9.26 -9.96
CA MET A 387 13.43 -8.52 -10.41
C MET A 387 14.47 -8.36 -9.27
N SER A 388 14.01 -8.28 -8.03
CA SER A 388 14.86 -8.25 -6.84
C SER A 388 14.15 -8.83 -5.62
N LYS A 389 14.93 -9.27 -4.62
CA LYS A 389 14.43 -9.83 -3.34
C LYS A 389 13.74 -8.78 -2.43
N ASN A 390 13.96 -7.49 -2.69
CA ASN A 390 13.44 -6.39 -1.88
C ASN A 390 13.11 -5.17 -2.77
N LEU A 391 12.36 -4.20 -2.23
CA LEU A 391 12.17 -2.90 -2.88
C LEU A 391 13.51 -2.13 -2.96
N VAL A 392 13.93 -1.76 -4.16
CA VAL A 392 15.19 -1.05 -4.45
C VAL A 392 14.93 0.42 -4.81
N LEU A 393 15.83 1.33 -4.39
CA LEU A 393 15.74 2.75 -4.77
C LEU A 393 15.85 2.93 -6.30
N ALA A 394 15.05 3.85 -6.85
CA ALA A 394 14.97 4.19 -8.27
C ALA A 394 16.17 5.00 -8.80
N SER A 395 17.40 4.57 -8.46
CA SER A 395 18.63 5.14 -8.99
C SER A 395 18.76 4.89 -10.50
N ALA A 396 19.50 5.74 -11.20
CA ALA A 396 19.75 5.60 -12.64
C ALA A 396 20.46 4.27 -13.03
N ARG A 397 21.04 3.55 -12.06
CA ARG A 397 21.48 2.16 -12.25
C ARG A 397 20.29 1.18 -12.18
N ARG A 398 19.52 1.19 -11.09
CA ARG A 398 18.39 0.26 -10.89
C ARG A 398 17.28 0.45 -11.92
N LYS A 399 17.04 1.68 -12.40
CA LYS A 399 16.13 1.94 -13.54
C LYS A 399 16.57 1.22 -14.82
N ARG A 400 17.86 1.28 -15.17
CA ARG A 400 18.38 0.61 -16.38
C ARG A 400 18.32 -0.92 -16.26
N GLU A 401 18.67 -1.46 -15.10
CA GLU A 401 18.51 -2.90 -14.80
C GLU A 401 17.03 -3.33 -14.91
N ALA A 402 16.11 -2.51 -14.41
CA ALA A 402 14.67 -2.75 -14.51
C ALA A 402 14.15 -2.69 -15.95
N ILE A 403 14.55 -1.68 -16.74
CA ILE A 403 14.17 -1.57 -18.16
C ILE A 403 14.69 -2.78 -18.97
N GLN A 404 15.90 -3.27 -18.66
CA GLN A 404 16.45 -4.50 -19.26
C GLN A 404 15.71 -5.78 -18.81
N TYR A 405 15.12 -5.80 -17.62
CA TYR A 405 14.26 -6.88 -17.15
C TYR A 405 12.88 -6.85 -17.85
N VAL A 406 12.26 -5.66 -17.93
CA VAL A 406 10.95 -5.46 -18.58
C VAL A 406 10.98 -5.85 -20.06
N ARG A 407 12.04 -5.47 -20.80
CA ARG A 407 12.21 -5.85 -22.22
C ARG A 407 12.32 -7.36 -22.49
N LYS A 408 12.44 -8.19 -21.45
CA LYS A 408 12.51 -9.67 -21.56
C LYS A 408 11.18 -10.37 -21.25
N PHE A 409 10.10 -9.63 -21.00
CA PHE A 409 8.79 -10.24 -20.78
C PHE A 409 8.29 -10.89 -22.07
N ASN A 410 8.02 -12.20 -21.97
CA ASN A 410 7.33 -13.02 -22.95
C ASN A 410 6.12 -13.63 -22.24
N ALA A 411 4.97 -13.67 -22.91
CA ALA A 411 3.73 -14.18 -22.34
C ALA A 411 3.64 -15.70 -22.53
N GLN A 412 3.37 -16.47 -21.47
CA GLN A 412 3.28 -17.94 -21.52
C GLN A 412 2.59 -18.55 -20.29
N GLY A 413 1.79 -19.60 -20.48
CA GLY A 413 1.23 -20.44 -19.40
C GLY A 413 0.06 -19.82 -18.61
N GLU A 414 -0.18 -20.34 -17.40
CA GLU A 414 -1.33 -20.00 -16.54
C GLU A 414 -1.23 -18.64 -15.82
N THR A 415 -2.23 -18.30 -15.00
CA THR A 415 -2.38 -17.01 -14.31
C THR A 415 -2.52 -17.20 -12.78
N TRP A 416 -1.42 -17.48 -12.06
CA TRP A 416 -1.40 -17.77 -10.62
C TRP A 416 -1.47 -16.50 -9.73
N THR A 417 -2.51 -15.68 -9.92
CA THR A 417 -2.66 -14.36 -9.27
C THR A 417 -2.63 -14.42 -7.73
N ASP A 418 -3.04 -15.52 -7.11
CA ASP A 418 -3.04 -15.67 -5.65
C ASP A 418 -1.63 -15.89 -5.06
N HIS A 419 -0.76 -16.65 -5.74
CA HIS A 419 0.66 -16.75 -5.38
C HIS A 419 1.39 -15.42 -5.63
N ALA A 420 1.09 -14.77 -6.76
CA ALA A 420 1.62 -13.44 -7.07
C ALA A 420 1.28 -12.40 -5.99
N LEU A 421 0.03 -12.40 -5.51
CA LEU A 421 -0.42 -11.55 -4.40
C LEU A 421 0.22 -11.93 -3.05
N ARG A 422 0.52 -13.22 -2.80
CA ARG A 422 1.22 -13.66 -1.59
C ARG A 422 2.65 -13.15 -1.55
N GLU A 423 3.41 -13.33 -2.63
CA GLU A 423 4.79 -12.82 -2.75
C GLU A 423 4.82 -11.28 -2.68
N ALA A 424 3.90 -10.61 -3.37
CA ALA A 424 3.74 -9.16 -3.32
C ALA A 424 3.58 -8.60 -1.89
N PHE A 425 2.73 -9.24 -1.08
CA PHE A 425 2.55 -8.86 0.32
C PHE A 425 3.73 -9.26 1.22
N GLY A 426 4.62 -10.17 0.78
CA GLY A 426 5.88 -10.46 1.46
C GLY A 426 6.83 -9.26 1.55
N ALA A 427 6.71 -8.28 0.63
CA ALA A 427 7.57 -7.10 0.62
C ALA A 427 7.37 -6.20 1.86
N ALA A 428 8.43 -6.04 2.65
CA ALA A 428 8.45 -5.18 3.83
C ALA A 428 8.26 -3.69 3.47
N ASN A 429 7.53 -2.96 4.31
CA ASN A 429 7.24 -1.52 4.17
C ASN A 429 6.54 -1.09 2.86
N LEU A 430 6.04 -2.03 2.05
CA LEU A 430 5.24 -1.76 0.85
C LEU A 430 4.03 -0.86 1.17
N LYS A 431 3.72 0.10 0.28
CA LYS A 431 2.61 1.06 0.43
C LYS A 431 1.65 1.09 -0.77
N ALA A 432 2.08 0.71 -1.97
CA ALA A 432 1.19 0.53 -3.12
C ALA A 432 1.57 -0.66 -4.00
N ILE A 433 0.57 -1.39 -4.49
CA ILE A 433 0.67 -2.41 -5.54
C ILE A 433 -0.04 -1.87 -6.79
N PHE A 434 0.56 -2.07 -7.95
CA PHE A 434 -0.07 -1.90 -9.25
C PHE A 434 -0.13 -3.28 -9.91
N LEU A 435 -1.27 -3.95 -9.79
CA LEU A 435 -1.52 -5.25 -10.39
C LEU A 435 -2.10 -5.05 -11.79
N LEU A 436 -1.46 -5.60 -12.82
CA LEU A 436 -2.02 -5.69 -14.17
C LEU A 436 -2.26 -7.15 -14.52
N SER A 437 -3.46 -7.48 -15.03
CA SER A 437 -3.83 -8.84 -15.43
C SER A 437 -5.00 -8.88 -16.41
N ASP A 438 -4.89 -9.72 -17.44
CA ASP A 438 -5.95 -9.99 -18.42
C ASP A 438 -6.54 -11.41 -18.30
N GLY A 439 -5.80 -12.32 -17.67
CA GLY A 439 -6.23 -13.67 -17.33
C GLY A 439 -7.07 -13.72 -16.05
N ALA A 440 -8.12 -14.56 -16.04
CA ALA A 440 -8.81 -14.91 -14.80
C ALA A 440 -7.93 -15.87 -13.97
N PRO A 441 -7.86 -15.75 -12.62
CA PRO A 441 -6.96 -16.55 -11.80
C PRO A 441 -7.15 -18.07 -12.03
N ARG A 442 -6.07 -18.78 -12.35
CA ARG A 442 -6.08 -20.18 -12.76
C ARG A 442 -5.00 -21.01 -12.07
N ARG A 443 -5.24 -22.31 -11.96
CA ARG A 443 -4.22 -23.34 -11.66
C ARG A 443 -4.69 -24.70 -12.18
N ASP A 444 -3.77 -25.51 -12.68
CA ASP A 444 -4.05 -26.87 -13.18
C ASP A 444 -5.16 -26.88 -14.26
N ASN A 445 -5.13 -25.88 -15.14
CA ASN A 445 -6.13 -25.48 -16.13
C ASN A 445 -7.52 -25.06 -15.59
N LYS A 446 -7.73 -25.12 -14.27
CA LYS A 446 -9.01 -24.79 -13.61
C LYS A 446 -9.07 -23.32 -13.23
N LEU A 447 -10.25 -22.72 -13.37
CA LEU A 447 -10.56 -21.38 -12.87
C LEU A 447 -10.68 -21.43 -11.34
N LEU A 448 -9.95 -20.56 -10.63
CA LEU A 448 -10.00 -20.46 -9.17
C LEU A 448 -11.21 -19.64 -8.71
N ASP A 449 -11.75 -19.96 -7.52
CA ASP A 449 -12.64 -19.03 -6.83
C ASP A 449 -11.85 -17.81 -6.35
N THR A 450 -12.39 -16.62 -6.62
CA THR A 450 -11.80 -15.34 -6.27
C THR A 450 -12.18 -14.87 -4.87
N VAL A 451 -13.23 -15.43 -4.25
CA VAL A 451 -13.68 -15.06 -2.89
C VAL A 451 -12.61 -15.38 -1.82
N PRO A 452 -11.92 -16.54 -1.82
CA PRO A 452 -10.77 -16.79 -0.95
C PRO A 452 -9.63 -15.79 -1.15
N ILE A 453 -9.33 -15.41 -2.40
CA ILE A 453 -8.26 -14.46 -2.72
C ILE A 453 -8.60 -13.07 -2.15
N LEU A 454 -9.81 -12.57 -2.41
CA LEU A 454 -10.30 -11.29 -1.85
C LEU A 454 -10.33 -11.30 -0.32
N ARG A 455 -10.71 -12.42 0.31
CA ARG A 455 -10.70 -12.60 1.76
C ARG A 455 -9.28 -12.49 2.32
N TRP A 456 -8.34 -13.24 1.75
CA TRP A 456 -6.95 -13.29 2.19
C TRP A 456 -6.24 -11.93 2.04
N VAL A 457 -6.38 -11.26 0.89
CA VAL A 457 -5.78 -9.92 0.70
C VAL A 457 -6.33 -8.92 1.71
N ARG A 458 -7.65 -8.90 1.94
CA ARG A 458 -8.30 -8.00 2.91
C ARG A 458 -7.78 -8.22 4.33
N GLU A 459 -7.53 -9.47 4.71
CA GLU A 459 -6.98 -9.84 6.01
C GLU A 459 -5.49 -9.48 6.16
N ALA A 460 -4.69 -9.74 5.13
CA ALA A 460 -3.27 -9.39 5.08
C ALA A 460 -3.04 -7.86 5.05
N ASN A 461 -3.99 -7.10 4.51
CA ASN A 461 -3.91 -5.64 4.40
C ASN A 461 -4.54 -4.88 5.58
N ARG A 462 -5.26 -5.55 6.49
CA ARG A 462 -6.18 -4.92 7.46
C ARG A 462 -5.58 -3.79 8.31
N PHE A 463 -4.28 -3.87 8.62
CA PHE A 463 -3.53 -2.80 9.30
C PHE A 463 -2.46 -2.13 8.43
N ARG A 464 -2.09 -2.72 7.28
CA ARG A 464 -0.99 -2.24 6.43
C ARG A 464 -1.40 -1.08 5.52
N ARG A 465 -2.68 -1.01 5.15
CA ARG A 465 -3.26 0.06 4.32
C ARG A 465 -2.49 0.27 3.00
N ILE A 466 -2.03 -0.84 2.39
CA ILE A 466 -1.45 -0.88 1.06
C ILE A 466 -2.54 -0.52 0.06
N ARG A 467 -2.29 0.49 -0.77
CA ARG A 467 -3.15 0.83 -1.91
C ARG A 467 -2.97 -0.21 -3.02
N VAL A 468 -3.95 -1.07 -3.27
CA VAL A 468 -3.88 -2.06 -4.36
C VAL A 468 -4.62 -1.50 -5.59
N ASN A 469 -3.89 -0.86 -6.49
CA ASN A 469 -4.41 -0.45 -7.79
C ASN A 469 -4.45 -1.66 -8.73
N THR A 470 -5.47 -1.76 -9.59
CA THR A 470 -5.65 -2.84 -10.56
C THR A 470 -5.88 -2.31 -11.98
N VAL A 471 -5.31 -2.99 -12.97
CA VAL A 471 -5.47 -2.73 -14.40
C VAL A 471 -5.90 -4.04 -15.06
N GLY A 472 -7.02 -4.03 -15.78
CA GLY A 472 -7.46 -5.17 -16.59
C GLY A 472 -8.05 -4.71 -17.91
N PHE A 473 -8.26 -5.64 -18.83
CA PHE A 473 -8.69 -5.33 -20.20
C PHE A 473 -10.22 -5.49 -20.37
N GLU A 474 -10.85 -4.66 -21.19
CA GLU A 474 -12.30 -4.64 -21.44
C GLU A 474 -12.80 -5.93 -22.09
N GLN A 475 -11.95 -6.55 -22.92
CA GLN A 475 -12.18 -7.84 -23.57
C GLN A 475 -12.12 -9.03 -22.58
N ALA A 476 -11.53 -8.84 -21.40
CA ALA A 476 -11.44 -9.91 -20.41
C ALA A 476 -12.81 -10.21 -19.78
N GLY A 477 -13.12 -11.49 -19.54
CA GLY A 477 -14.46 -11.92 -19.13
C GLY A 477 -14.96 -11.27 -17.84
N ARG A 478 -16.26 -10.95 -17.78
CA ARG A 478 -16.94 -10.20 -16.69
C ARG A 478 -16.52 -10.62 -15.27
N LYS A 479 -16.28 -11.91 -15.02
CA LYS A 479 -15.80 -12.43 -13.71
C LYS A 479 -14.45 -11.84 -13.29
N LEU A 480 -13.47 -11.73 -14.20
CA LEU A 480 -12.18 -11.09 -13.91
C LEU A 480 -12.38 -9.61 -13.59
N ARG A 481 -13.16 -8.89 -14.40
CA ARG A 481 -13.34 -7.43 -14.24
C ARG A 481 -14.02 -7.09 -12.92
N VAL A 482 -15.00 -7.89 -12.50
CA VAL A 482 -15.60 -7.84 -11.16
C VAL A 482 -14.58 -8.16 -10.06
N PHE A 483 -13.71 -9.17 -10.23
CA PHE A 483 -12.65 -9.48 -9.25
C PHE A 483 -11.63 -8.34 -9.12
N MET A 484 -11.07 -7.85 -10.23
CA MET A 484 -10.06 -6.79 -10.26
C MET A 484 -10.60 -5.47 -9.69
N ARG A 485 -11.83 -5.09 -10.04
CA ARG A 485 -12.52 -3.93 -9.47
C ARG A 485 -12.77 -4.11 -7.96
N SER A 486 -13.21 -5.31 -7.55
CA SER A 486 -13.43 -5.64 -6.13
C SER A 486 -12.14 -5.62 -5.31
N LEU A 487 -11.04 -6.14 -5.87
CA LEU A 487 -9.72 -6.20 -5.27
C LEU A 487 -9.17 -4.80 -5.00
N ALA A 488 -9.33 -3.87 -5.95
CA ALA A 488 -8.93 -2.48 -5.74
C ALA A 488 -9.82 -1.74 -4.74
N VAL A 489 -11.14 -1.77 -4.92
CA VAL A 489 -12.08 -1.03 -4.05
C VAL A 489 -11.97 -1.45 -2.58
N GLN A 490 -11.73 -2.74 -2.30
CA GLN A 490 -11.57 -3.25 -0.94
C GLN A 490 -10.21 -2.91 -0.30
N ASN A 491 -9.26 -2.35 -1.06
CA ASN A 491 -7.89 -2.06 -0.64
C ASN A 491 -7.49 -0.62 -1.05
N ASN A 492 -8.43 0.32 -0.93
CA ASN A 492 -8.27 1.76 -1.17
C ASN A 492 -7.78 2.14 -2.59
N GLY A 493 -7.77 1.20 -3.52
CA GLY A 493 -7.18 1.31 -4.85
C GLY A 493 -8.00 2.09 -5.87
N GLN A 494 -7.59 1.95 -7.13
CA GLN A 494 -8.34 2.33 -8.32
C GLN A 494 -8.30 1.13 -9.27
N TYR A 495 -9.36 0.96 -10.05
CA TYR A 495 -9.42 0.00 -11.14
C TYR A 495 -9.52 0.75 -12.45
N ILE A 496 -8.67 0.39 -13.41
CA ILE A 496 -8.75 0.88 -14.80
C ILE A 496 -9.02 -0.31 -15.72
N GLU A 497 -9.91 -0.06 -16.67
CA GLU A 497 -10.36 -0.98 -17.70
C GLU A 497 -9.76 -0.49 -19.03
N LEU A 498 -8.72 -1.17 -19.51
CA LEU A 498 -8.03 -0.83 -20.77
C LEU A 498 -8.86 -1.32 -21.96
N ARG A 499 -8.87 -0.53 -23.03
CA ARG A 499 -9.34 -0.92 -24.36
C ARG A 499 -8.20 -1.46 -25.17
#